data_AF-A0A3D1F1W1-F1
#
_entry.id   AF-A0A3D1F1W1-F1
#
_cell.length_a   1.000
_cell.length_b   1.000
_cell.length_c   1.000
_cell.angle_alpha   90.00
_cell.angle_beta   90.00
_cell.angle_gamma   90.00
#
_symmetry.space_group_name_H-M   'P 1'
#
loop_
_entity.id
_entity.type
_entity.pdbx_description
1 polymer ?
#
loop_
_entity_poly.entity_id
_entity_poly.type
_entity_poly.pdbx_seq_one_letter_code
_entity_poly.pdbx_strand_id
1 'polypeptide(L)'
;MSRINTNVNSLISQRILSQQNGSLNTSLERLSTGLAINRGKDNPAGLIASENLRSEKAAISAAISNTERADQVMNIAEGGLQEINALLLEVQGLVGTSANDAGLSIEE
;
A
#
# COMPACT_ATOMS: atom_id res chain seq x y z
N MET A 1 17.50 -10.66 69.06
CA MET A 1 16.51 -9.63 68.70
C MET A 1 15.66 -10.15 67.56
N SER A 2 14.40 -10.39 67.87
CA SER A 2 13.51 -11.23 67.07
C SER A 2 13.10 -10.58 65.75
N ARG A 3 13.27 -11.33 64.66
CA ARG A 3 12.77 -11.04 63.30
C ARG A 3 11.23 -11.16 63.20
N ILE A 4 10.49 -10.80 64.25
CA ILE A 4 9.05 -11.08 64.39
C ILE A 4 8.17 -10.05 63.66
N ASN A 5 8.60 -8.79 63.54
CA ASN A 5 7.75 -7.73 62.99
C ASN A 5 7.93 -7.44 61.50
N THR A 6 9.02 -7.90 60.87
CA THR A 6 9.25 -7.69 59.43
C THR A 6 9.99 -8.88 58.83
N ASN A 7 9.30 -9.67 58.01
CA ASN A 7 9.88 -10.80 57.31
C ASN A 7 10.52 -10.32 55.99
N VAL A 8 11.81 -10.01 56.05
CA VAL A 8 12.59 -9.52 54.90
C VAL A 8 12.58 -10.51 53.73
N ASN A 9 12.65 -11.82 53.99
CA ASN A 9 12.59 -12.83 52.94
C ASN A 9 11.23 -12.83 52.23
N SER A 10 10.13 -12.70 52.98
CA SER A 10 8.78 -12.56 52.39
C SER A 10 8.66 -11.30 51.53
N LEU A 11 9.19 -10.16 51.99
CA LEU A 11 9.19 -8.91 51.23
C LEU A 11 10.01 -9.02 49.92
N ILE A 12 11.15 -9.71 49.96
CA ILE A 12 11.96 -9.98 48.77
C ILE A 12 11.19 -10.88 47.80
N SER A 13 10.57 -11.96 48.29
CA SER A 13 9.74 -12.85 47.46
C SER A 13 8.57 -12.11 46.82
N GLN A 14 7.88 -11.24 47.56
CA GLN A 14 6.78 -10.41 47.02
C GLN A 14 7.28 -9.42 45.96
N ARG A 15 8.46 -8.80 46.14
CA ARG A 15 9.07 -7.92 45.13
C ARG A 15 9.42 -8.69 43.85
N ILE A 16 10.02 -9.88 43.97
CA ILE A 16 10.35 -10.73 42.82
C ILE A 16 9.06 -11.17 42.10
N LEU A 17 8.03 -11.58 42.86
CA LEU A 17 6.74 -11.96 42.30
C LEU A 17 6.08 -10.79 41.54
N SER A 18 6.17 -9.57 42.06
CA SER A 18 5.66 -8.37 41.37
C SER A 18 6.40 -8.12 40.05
N GLN A 19 7.74 -8.27 40.04
CA GLN A 19 8.54 -8.14 38.81
C GLN A 19 8.19 -9.24 37.79
N GLN A 20 8.02 -10.48 38.23
CA GLN A 20 7.63 -11.60 37.36
C GLN A 20 6.24 -11.41 36.77
N ASN A 21 5.27 -10.94 37.56
CA ASN A 21 3.93 -10.60 37.04
C ASN A 21 3.98 -9.48 35.99
N GLY A 22 4.86 -8.48 36.18
CA GLY A 22 5.12 -7.45 35.17
C GLY A 22 5.60 -8.04 33.84
N SER A 23 6.62 -8.90 33.89
CA SER A 23 7.17 -9.57 32.70
C SER A 23 6.16 -10.52 32.02
N LEU A 24 5.32 -11.21 32.82
CA LEU A 24 4.25 -12.06 32.32
C LEU A 24 3.22 -11.24 31.56
N ASN A 25 2.77 -10.11 32.12
CA ASN A 25 1.81 -9.23 31.46
C ASN A 25 2.34 -8.71 30.11
N THR A 26 3.61 -8.32 30.03
CA THR A 26 4.22 -7.91 28.75
C THR A 26 4.25 -9.06 27.75
N SER A 27 4.56 -10.28 28.19
CA SER A 27 4.54 -11.46 27.33
C SER A 27 3.14 -11.77 26.81
N LEU A 28 2.12 -11.65 27.66
CA LEU A 28 0.72 -11.82 27.29
C LEU A 28 0.24 -10.71 26.33
N GLU A 29 0.67 -9.47 26.53
CA GLU A 29 0.35 -8.35 25.62
C GLU A 29 0.93 -8.61 24.22
N ARG A 30 2.20 -9.05 24.14
CA ARG A 30 2.84 -9.45 22.86
C ARG A 30 2.18 -10.66 22.22
N LEU A 31 1.78 -11.66 23.01
CA LEU A 31 1.06 -12.82 22.49
C LEU A 31 -0.32 -12.43 21.94
N SER A 32 -1.05 -11.56 22.66
CA SER A 32 -2.40 -11.14 22.27
C SER A 32 -2.41 -10.24 21.03
N THR A 33 -1.38 -9.42 20.87
CA THR A 33 -1.25 -8.49 19.72
C THR A 33 -0.55 -9.13 18.53
N GLY A 34 0.26 -10.16 18.76
CA GLY A 34 1.16 -10.73 17.76
C GLY A 34 2.32 -9.81 17.37
N LEU A 35 2.48 -8.66 18.03
CA LEU A 35 3.52 -7.69 17.73
C LEU A 35 4.63 -7.77 18.77
N ALA A 36 5.88 -7.73 18.29
CA ALA A 36 7.04 -7.66 19.17
C ALA A 36 7.15 -6.31 19.90
N ILE A 37 6.69 -5.22 19.27
CA ILE A 37 6.71 -3.85 19.80
C ILE A 37 5.26 -3.35 19.90
N ASN A 38 4.75 -3.23 21.12
CA ASN A 38 3.38 -2.76 21.38
C ASN A 38 3.33 -1.29 21.81
N ARG A 39 4.35 -0.84 22.54
CA ARG A 39 4.43 0.51 23.08
C ARG A 39 5.70 1.20 22.58
N GLY A 40 5.59 2.48 22.26
CA GLY A 40 6.75 3.31 21.89
C GLY A 40 7.79 3.45 23.00
N LYS A 41 7.42 3.16 24.26
CA LYS A 41 8.36 3.11 25.37
C LYS A 41 9.31 1.91 25.32
N ASP A 42 8.88 0.78 24.73
CA ASP A 42 9.66 -0.46 24.73
C ASP A 42 10.78 -0.43 23.68
N ASN A 43 10.49 0.17 22.52
CA ASN A 43 11.46 0.40 21.45
C ASN A 43 10.98 1.56 20.54
N PRO A 44 11.32 2.82 20.85
CA PRO A 44 10.84 3.97 20.08
C PRO A 44 11.40 3.98 18.67
N ALA A 45 12.68 3.65 18.48
CA ALA A 45 13.31 3.64 17.16
C ALA A 45 12.72 2.54 16.26
N GLY A 46 12.50 1.34 16.81
CA GLY A 46 11.87 0.23 16.09
C GLY A 46 10.41 0.51 15.75
N LEU A 47 9.66 1.17 16.64
CA LEU A 47 8.30 1.59 16.35
C LEU A 47 8.26 2.63 15.21
N ILE A 48 9.12 3.64 15.24
CA ILE A 48 9.20 4.66 14.19
C ILE A 48 9.55 4.02 12.84
N ALA A 49 10.54 3.12 12.81
CA ALA A 49 10.90 2.41 11.58
C ALA A 49 9.73 1.56 11.05
N SER A 50 9.04 0.84 11.94
CA SER A 50 7.85 0.05 11.58
C SER A 50 6.72 0.92 11.02
N GLU A 51 6.46 2.08 11.61
CA GLU A 51 5.40 2.98 11.14
C GLU A 51 5.78 3.68 9.82
N ASN A 52 7.06 4.01 9.61
CA ASN A 52 7.56 4.48 8.32
C ASN A 52 7.34 3.43 7.22
N LEU A 53 7.72 2.18 7.47
CA LEU A 53 7.51 1.07 6.53
C LEU A 53 6.02 0.80 6.29
N ARG A 54 5.17 0.93 7.32
CA ARG A 54 3.71 0.81 7.19
C ARG A 54 3.14 1.91 6.29
N SER A 55 3.58 3.15 6.49
CA SER A 55 3.20 4.29 5.65
C SER A 55 3.67 4.11 4.21
N GLU A 56 4.92 3.69 4.01
CA GLU A 56 5.48 3.44 2.68
C GLU A 56 4.73 2.32 1.95
N LYS A 57 4.38 1.22 2.64
CA LYS A 57 3.54 0.17 2.09
C LYS A 57 2.19 0.71 1.60
N ALA A 58 1.52 1.54 2.40
CA ALA A 58 0.25 2.15 2.02
C ALA A 58 0.40 3.08 0.81
N ALA A 59 1.48 3.87 0.76
CA ALA A 59 1.79 4.74 -0.36
C ALA A 59 2.06 3.94 -1.65
N ILE A 60 2.81 2.84 -1.57
CA ILE A 60 3.06 1.93 -2.69
C ILE A 60 1.75 1.30 -3.18
N SER A 61 0.88 0.83 -2.29
CA SER A 61 -0.43 0.29 -2.67
C SER A 61 -1.29 1.32 -3.42
N ALA A 62 -1.27 2.58 -2.97
CA ALA A 62 -1.96 3.66 -3.68
C ALA A 62 -1.30 3.95 -5.04
N ALA A 63 0.04 3.94 -5.12
CA ALA A 63 0.77 4.14 -6.37
C ALA A 63 0.46 3.04 -7.41
N ILE A 64 0.38 1.77 -6.98
CA ILE A 64 -0.03 0.65 -7.84
C ILE A 64 -1.42 0.90 -8.42
N SER A 65 -2.40 1.22 -7.56
CA SER A 65 -3.77 1.52 -8.02
C SER A 65 -3.82 2.75 -8.96
N ASN A 66 -2.98 3.75 -8.73
CA ASN A 66 -2.88 4.90 -9.63
C ASN A 66 -2.33 4.50 -11.00
N THR A 67 -1.30 3.64 -11.04
CA THR A 67 -0.72 3.11 -12.28
C THR A 67 -1.73 2.27 -13.04
N GLU A 68 -2.50 1.41 -12.36
CA GLU A 68 -3.57 0.62 -12.99
C GLU A 68 -4.62 1.53 -13.65
N ARG A 69 -5.00 2.64 -13.00
CA ARG A 69 -5.92 3.61 -13.61
C ARG A 69 -5.30 4.35 -14.79
N ALA A 70 -4.01 4.70 -14.71
CA ALA A 70 -3.31 5.32 -15.83
C ALA A 70 -3.25 4.37 -17.04
N ASP A 71 -3.02 3.08 -16.80
CA ASP A 71 -3.03 2.04 -17.83
C ASP A 71 -4.42 1.91 -18.49
N GLN A 72 -5.49 1.91 -17.69
CA GLN A 72 -6.87 1.93 -18.21
C GLN A 72 -7.14 3.14 -19.10
N VAL A 73 -6.71 4.34 -18.69
CA VAL A 73 -6.86 5.56 -19.50
C VAL A 73 -6.05 5.45 -20.79
N MET A 74 -4.83 4.90 -20.72
CA MET A 74 -3.98 4.70 -21.90
C MET A 74 -4.63 3.72 -22.89
N ASN A 75 -5.20 2.62 -22.40
CA ASN A 75 -5.91 1.65 -23.23
C ASN A 75 -7.14 2.27 -23.91
N ILE A 76 -7.89 3.12 -23.21
CA ILE A 76 -9.02 3.88 -23.80
C ILE A 76 -8.51 4.84 -24.88
N ALA A 77 -7.41 5.56 -24.61
CA ALA A 77 -6.81 6.45 -25.58
C ALA A 77 -6.30 5.69 -26.82
N GLU A 78 -5.69 4.53 -26.66
CA GLU A 78 -5.24 3.67 -27.76
C GLU A 78 -6.42 3.19 -28.62
N GLY A 79 -7.51 2.73 -28.00
CA GLY A 79 -8.73 2.37 -28.74
C GLY A 79 -9.32 3.56 -29.51
N GLY A 80 -9.33 4.76 -28.91
CA GLY A 80 -9.77 5.97 -29.61
C GLY A 80 -8.87 6.36 -30.78
N LEU A 81 -7.55 6.20 -30.65
CA LEU A 81 -6.60 6.46 -31.73
C LEU A 81 -6.73 5.43 -32.87
N GLN A 82 -7.05 4.17 -32.57
CA GLN A 82 -7.34 3.16 -33.59
C GLN A 82 -8.58 3.55 -34.42
N GLU A 83 -9.64 4.04 -33.78
CA GLU A 83 -10.84 4.52 -34.49
C GLU A 83 -10.52 5.72 -35.38
N ILE A 84 -9.77 6.70 -34.87
CA ILE A 84 -9.32 7.87 -35.66
C ILE A 84 -8.48 7.41 -36.86
N ASN A 85 -7.60 6.42 -36.69
CA ASN A 85 -6.80 5.88 -37.78
C ASN A 85 -7.70 5.24 -38.87
N ALA A 86 -8.69 4.44 -38.48
CA ALA A 86 -9.63 3.84 -39.40
C ALA A 86 -10.41 4.90 -40.20
N LEU A 87 -10.91 5.95 -39.54
CA LEU A 87 -11.57 7.07 -40.20
C LEU A 87 -10.66 7.81 -41.19
N LEU A 88 -9.39 8.01 -40.85
CA LEU A 88 -8.44 8.64 -41.76
C LEU A 88 -8.19 7.78 -43.01
N LEU A 89 -8.11 6.45 -42.87
CA LEU A 89 -7.98 5.54 -44.00
C LEU A 89 -9.23 5.56 -44.88
N GLU A 90 -10.43 5.64 -44.29
CA GLU A 90 -11.69 5.78 -45.03
C GLU A 90 -11.72 7.08 -45.83
N VAL A 91 -11.37 8.21 -45.20
CA VAL A 91 -11.28 9.52 -45.88
C VAL A 91 -10.27 9.48 -47.02
N GLN A 92 -9.10 8.87 -46.82
CA GLN A 92 -8.10 8.69 -47.88
C GLN A 92 -8.67 7.90 -49.07
N GLY A 93 -9.42 6.83 -48.79
CA GLY A 93 -10.13 6.07 -49.81
C GLY A 93 -11.17 6.91 -50.56
N LEU A 94 -12.02 7.66 -49.84
CA LEU A 94 -13.04 8.54 -50.42
C LEU A 94 -12.42 9.63 -51.31
N VAL A 95 -11.29 10.22 -50.91
CA VAL A 95 -10.56 11.19 -51.73
C VAL A 95 -10.03 10.54 -53.01
N GLY A 96 -9.47 9.33 -52.92
CA GLY A 96 -9.02 8.57 -54.09
C GLY A 96 -10.16 8.25 -55.06
N THR A 97 -11.30 7.78 -54.56
CA THR A 97 -12.51 7.54 -55.36
C THR A 97 -13.01 8.84 -56.01
N SER A 98 -13.13 9.92 -55.23
CA SER A 98 -13.58 11.22 -55.74
C SER A 98 -12.66 11.77 -56.84
N ALA A 99 -11.35 11.60 -56.70
CA ALA A 99 -10.39 12.01 -57.71
C ALA A 99 -10.51 11.19 -59.00
N ASN A 100 -10.74 9.87 -58.90
CA ASN A 100 -10.95 9.01 -60.06
C ASN A 100 -12.29 9.31 -60.77
N ASP A 101 -13.37 9.52 -60.02
CA ASP A 101 -14.69 9.88 -60.57
C ASP A 101 -14.65 11.24 -61.27
N ALA A 102 -13.93 12.23 -60.72
CA ALA A 102 -13.71 13.52 -61.36
C ALA A 102 -12.86 13.42 -62.64
N GLY A 103 -11.88 12.51 -62.68
CA GLY A 103 -11.07 12.23 -63.87
C GLY A 103 -11.83 11.44 -64.95
N LEU A 104 -12.87 10.70 -64.57
CA LEU A 104 -13.79 9.99 -65.46
C LEU A 104 -15.02 10.84 -65.85
N SER A 105 -15.11 12.09 -65.39
CA SER A 105 -16.15 13.04 -65.80
C SER A 105 -16.17 13.10 -67.32
N ILE A 106 -17.28 12.62 -67.89
CA ILE A 106 -17.54 12.49 -69.33
C ILE A 106 -17.77 13.89 -69.90
N GLU A 107 -16.68 14.64 -70.02
CA GLU A 107 -16.62 15.88 -70.79
C GLU A 107 -15.60 15.72 -71.95
N GLU A 108 -15.71 14.59 -72.64
CA GLU A 108 -15.52 14.38 -74.09
C GLU A 108 -16.42 13.21 -74.55
#